data_AF-A6XGW4-F1
#
_entry.id   AF-A6XGW4-F1
#
_cell.length_a   1.000
_cell.length_b   1.000
_cell.length_c   1.000
_cell.angle_alpha   90.00
_cell.angle_beta   90.00
_cell.angle_gamma   90.00
#
_symmetry.space_group_name_H-M   'P 1'
#
loop_
_entity.id
_entity.type
_entity.pdbx_description
1 polymer ?
#
loop_
_entity_poly.entity_id
_entity_poly.type
_entity_poly.pdbx_seq_one_letter_code
_entity_poly.pdbx_strand_id
1 'polypeptide(L)' 'VLTMDVWEHAYYIDYRNARPNYMGVFVEKLVNWDVVAERYAAATA' A
#
# COMPACT_ATOMS: atom_id res chain seq x y z
N VAL A 1 -4.01 -8.17 7.24
CA VAL A 1 -3.80 -8.45 5.79
C VAL A 1 -3.82 -7.13 5.01
N LEU A 2 -3.01 -6.97 3.94
CA LEU A 2 -2.83 -5.73 3.17
C LEU A 2 -2.66 -6.02 1.66
N THR A 3 -3.09 -5.08 0.80
CA THR A 3 -2.86 -5.08 -0.66
C THR A 3 -2.37 -3.71 -1.12
N MET A 4 -1.54 -3.67 -2.17
CA MET A 4 -1.09 -2.46 -2.86
C MET A 4 -1.51 -2.57 -4.35
N ASP A 5 -2.20 -1.55 -4.88
CA ASP A 5 -2.56 -1.50 -6.30
C ASP A 5 -1.37 -1.01 -7.13
N VAL A 6 -0.94 -1.80 -8.12
CA VAL A 6 0.19 -1.50 -9.02
C VAL A 6 -0.24 -1.25 -10.46
N TRP A 7 -1.55 -1.12 -10.71
CA TRP A 7 -2.06 -0.61 -11.98
C TRP A 7 -1.60 0.83 -12.18
N GLU A 8 -1.30 1.22 -13.43
CA GLU A 8 -0.80 2.56 -13.72
C GLU A 8 -1.75 3.65 -13.25
N HIS A 9 -3.07 3.44 -13.31
CA HIS A 9 -4.04 4.42 -12.79
C HIS A 9 -3.87 4.74 -11.30
N ALA A 10 -3.23 3.87 -10.52
CA ALA A 10 -3.05 4.05 -9.08
C ALA A 10 -1.90 5.01 -8.73
N TYR A 11 -0.96 5.24 -9.66
CA TYR A 11 0.24 6.05 -9.37
C TYR A 11 0.74 6.91 -10.53
N TYR A 12 0.28 6.71 -11.76
CA TYR A 12 0.93 7.31 -12.94
C TYR A 12 0.74 8.82 -13.01
N ILE A 13 -0.35 9.38 -12.46
CA ILE A 13 -0.57 10.83 -12.39
C ILE A 13 0.47 11.53 -11.52
N ASP A 14 0.93 10.88 -10.44
CA ASP A 14 1.87 11.48 -9.49
C ASP A 14 3.33 11.06 -9.75
N TYR A 15 3.53 9.80 -10.15
CA TYR A 15 4.86 9.18 -10.24
C TYR A 15 5.27 8.78 -11.66
N ARG A 16 4.38 8.84 -12.66
CA ARG A 16 4.64 8.35 -14.04
C ARG A 16 5.26 6.95 -14.02
N ASN A 17 6.39 6.75 -14.70
CA ASN A 17 7.12 5.47 -14.73
C ASN A 17 7.92 5.16 -13.45
N ALA A 18 7.98 6.08 -12.48
CA ALA A 18 8.70 5.90 -11.22
C ALA A 18 7.90 5.08 -10.20
N ARG A 19 7.43 3.89 -10.60
CA ARG A 19 6.75 2.92 -9.72
C ARG A 19 7.51 2.65 -8.40
N PRO A 20 8.85 2.50 -8.39
CA PRO A 20 9.58 2.30 -7.14
C PRO A 20 9.37 3.42 -6.11
N ASN A 21 9.27 4.67 -6.56
CA ASN A 21 9.04 5.81 -5.67
C ASN A 21 7.63 5.76 -5.04
N TYR A 22 6.61 5.42 -5.85
CA TYR A 22 5.24 5.19 -5.35
C TYR A 22 5.21 4.09 -4.27
N MET A 23 5.84 2.95 -4.55
CA MET A 23 5.89 1.82 -3.63
C MET A 23 6.61 2.18 -2.32
N GLY A 24 7.71 2.92 -2.39
CA GLY A 24 8.44 3.39 -1.22
C GLY A 24 7.57 4.29 -0.35
N VAL A 25 6.94 5.32 -0.94
CA VAL A 25 6.05 6.23 -0.21
C VAL A 25 4.85 5.47 0.39
N PHE A 26 4.26 4.53 -0.35
CA PHE A 26 3.14 3.74 0.15
C PHE A 26 3.50 3.02 1.44
N VAL A 27 4.60 2.26 1.45
CA VAL A 27 5.01 1.44 2.61
C VAL A 27 5.50 2.31 3.77
N GLU A 28 6.29 3.34 3.49
CA GLU A 28 6.91 4.16 4.52
C GLU A 28 5.94 5.15 5.18
N LYS A 29 4.92 5.62 4.45
CA LYS A 29 4.11 6.78 4.88
C LYS A 29 2.59 6.59 4.84
N LEU A 30 2.07 5.69 3.98
CA LEU A 30 0.63 5.62 3.73
C LEU A 30 -0.07 4.42 4.37
N VAL A 31 0.66 3.34 4.66
CA VAL A 31 0.07 2.16 5.30
C VAL A 31 -0.38 2.48 6.73
N ASN A 32 -1.67 2.25 7.00
CA ASN A 32 -2.20 2.21 8.36
C ASN A 32 -1.97 0.81 8.96
N TRP A 33 -0.91 0.67 9.76
CA TRP A 33 -0.51 -0.61 10.35
C TRP A 33 -1.47 -1.13 11.41
N ASP A 34 -2.17 -0.25 12.13
CA ASP A 34 -3.15 -0.66 13.17
C ASP A 34 -4.30 -1.46 12.54
N VAL A 35 -4.83 -0.97 11.42
CA VAL A 35 -5.89 -1.66 10.66
C VAL A 35 -5.38 -2.98 10.07
N VAL A 36 -4.12 -3.02 9.62
CA VAL A 36 -3.51 -4.25 9.08
C VAL A 36 -3.38 -5.31 10.17
N ALA A 37 -2.99 -4.91 11.39
CA ALA A 37 -2.87 -5.76 12.56
C ALA A 37 -4.23 -6.27 13.03
N GLU A 38 -5.23 -5.39 13.15
CA GLU A 38 -6.61 -5.75 13.50
C GLU A 38 -7.17 -6.81 12.53
N ARG A 39 -7.06 -6.57 11.22
CA ARG A 39 -7.52 -7.51 10.19
C ARG A 39 -6.74 -8.82 10.17
N TYR A 40 -5.46 -8.79 10.54
CA TYR A 40 -4.67 -10.01 10.66
C TYR A 40 -5.17 -10.85 11.84
N ALA A 41 -5.31 -10.25 13.02
CA ALA A 41 -5.81 -10.94 14.21
C ALA A 41 -7.21 -11.55 13.97
N ALA A 42 -8.13 -10.79 13.36
CA ALA A 42 -9.47 -11.25 13.03
C ALA A 42 -9.50 -12.41 12.01
N ALA A 43 -8.51 -12.51 11.13
CA ALA A 43 -8.41 -13.60 10.16
C ALA A 43 -7.72 -14.85 10.70
N THR A 44 -6.97 -14.73 11.81
CA THR A 44 -6.24 -15.83 12.46
C THR A 44 -6.95 -16.40 13.69
N ALA A 45 -8.01 -15.75 14.16
CA ALA A 45 -8.90 -16.24 15.21
C ALA A 45 -9.88 -17.28 14.66
#